data_AF-A0A1C6TXK0-F1
#
_entry.id   AF-A0A1C6TXK0-F1
#
_cell.length_a   1.000
_cell.length_b   1.000
_cell.length_c   1.000
_cell.angle_alpha   90.00
_cell.angle_beta   90.00
_cell.angle_gamma   90.00
#
_symmetry.space_group_name_H-M   'P 1'
#
loop_
_entity.id
_entity.type
_entity.pdbx_description
1 polymer ?
#
loop_
_entity_poly.entity_id
_entity_poly.type
_entity_poly.pdbx_seq_one_letter_code
_entity_poly.pdbx_strand_id
1 'polypeptide(L)'
;MASTKQLTDGRASRGVVIGSMAAVFVVFGCCVGDDFSNVFTSDSGSTAVPPPTSTQRQDTVPILARAATEQGLCYGWKLVDGSQAVTVGSNLGDGIAVEDNPGCPRWLQLVADVDYTSASSELEDSASFRVAGSPDLDRARLGGLDTDLARFGLTEEVFVDDPGWAVTRAASVLPLLAAEAGLVEPLATAPAAPAAQVTALPDAGSDLWRDRSGYLFAVGALLLAAVLLIIVGLVQRSRQRRAAPAPTGRQRAR
;
A
#
# COMPACT_ATOMS: atom_id res chain seq x y z
N MET A 1 60.64 -49.96 -27.96
CA MET A 1 59.34 -49.93 -27.26
C MET A 1 59.44 -48.82 -26.21
N ALA A 2 59.14 -47.55 -26.51
CA ALA A 2 57.81 -46.91 -26.71
C ALA A 2 56.88 -47.17 -25.51
N SER A 3 56.24 -46.19 -24.86
CA SER A 3 56.21 -44.73 -25.01
C SER A 3 55.59 -44.15 -23.74
N THR A 4 56.13 -43.04 -23.23
CA THR A 4 55.61 -42.24 -22.12
C THR A 4 55.03 -40.96 -22.71
N LYS A 5 53.82 -40.53 -22.30
CA LYS A 5 53.52 -39.16 -21.81
C LYS A 5 52.02 -38.87 -21.68
N GLN A 6 51.78 -38.01 -20.69
CA GLN A 6 50.52 -37.42 -20.24
C GLN A 6 49.72 -36.67 -21.30
N LEU A 7 48.41 -36.58 -21.07
CA LEU A 7 47.55 -35.47 -21.50
C LEU A 7 46.74 -34.99 -20.29
N THR A 8 47.21 -33.91 -19.68
CA THR A 8 46.39 -32.94 -18.97
C THR A 8 45.93 -31.93 -20.02
N ASP A 9 44.63 -31.65 -20.13
CA ASP A 9 44.22 -30.41 -20.79
C ASP A 9 42.97 -29.82 -20.15
N GLY A 10 43.02 -28.50 -20.00
CA GLY A 10 42.20 -27.71 -19.11
C GLY A 10 40.83 -27.39 -19.68
N ARG A 11 39.82 -27.40 -18.81
CA ARG A 11 38.57 -26.67 -19.06
C ARG A 11 38.09 -26.00 -17.78
N ALA A 12 38.84 -24.97 -17.37
CA ALA A 12 38.43 -24.04 -16.34
C ALA A 12 38.00 -22.71 -16.98
N SER A 13 37.02 -22.05 -16.36
CA SER A 13 36.58 -20.66 -16.56
C SER A 13 35.39 -20.39 -17.52
N ARG A 14 34.28 -21.10 -17.35
CA ARG A 14 32.95 -20.55 -17.72
C ARG A 14 31.93 -20.49 -16.55
N GLY A 15 32.26 -21.04 -15.38
CA GLY A 15 31.31 -21.17 -14.26
C GLY A 15 31.20 -19.97 -13.31
N VAL A 16 32.04 -18.93 -13.42
CA VAL A 16 32.10 -17.87 -12.38
C VAL A 16 31.18 -16.68 -12.67
N VAL A 17 30.79 -16.44 -13.93
CA VAL A 17 29.98 -15.24 -14.27
C VAL A 17 28.49 -15.45 -13.97
N ILE A 18 27.96 -16.67 -14.14
CA ILE A 18 26.53 -16.96 -13.99
C ILE A 18 26.10 -17.03 -12.50
N GLY A 19 27.02 -17.39 -11.60
CA GLY A 19 26.71 -17.47 -10.16
C GLY A 19 26.45 -16.12 -9.48
N SER A 20 26.89 -15.00 -10.08
CA SER A 20 26.80 -13.68 -9.46
C SER A 20 25.46 -12.95 -9.68
N MET A 21 24.73 -13.23 -10.77
CA MET A 21 23.39 -12.62 -10.98
C MET A 21 22.29 -13.31 -10.18
N ALA A 22 22.40 -14.62 -9.94
CA ALA A 22 21.37 -15.37 -9.20
C ALA A 22 21.31 -14.99 -7.71
N ALA A 23 22.45 -14.61 -7.11
CA ALA A 23 22.51 -14.23 -5.69
C ALA A 23 21.89 -12.86 -5.40
N VAL A 24 21.82 -11.95 -6.39
CA VAL A 24 21.26 -10.60 -6.20
C VAL A 24 19.73 -10.62 -6.10
N PHE A 25 19.04 -11.54 -6.80
CA PHE A 25 17.58 -11.65 -6.73
C PHE A 25 17.07 -12.28 -5.43
N VAL A 26 17.82 -13.22 -4.84
CA VAL A 26 17.37 -13.94 -3.65
C VAL A 26 17.44 -13.09 -2.38
N VAL A 27 18.36 -12.12 -2.31
CA VAL A 27 18.51 -11.26 -1.12
C VAL A 27 17.47 -10.12 -1.09
N PHE A 28 16.97 -9.68 -2.25
CA PHE A 28 15.94 -8.62 -2.30
C PHE A 28 14.51 -9.14 -2.00
N GLY A 29 14.27 -10.45 -2.11
CA GLY A 29 12.95 -11.05 -1.91
C GLY A 29 12.60 -11.43 -0.46
N CYS A 30 13.56 -11.45 0.47
CA CYS A 30 13.33 -11.95 1.84
C CYS A 30 13.02 -10.86 2.89
N CYS A 31 12.92 -9.58 2.51
CA CYS A 31 12.72 -8.48 3.47
C CYS A 31 11.42 -7.69 3.26
N VAL A 32 10.50 -8.18 2.42
CA VAL A 32 9.16 -7.60 2.28
C VAL A 32 8.22 -8.43 3.15
N GLY A 33 7.76 -7.82 4.24
CA GLY A 33 6.89 -8.45 5.24
C GLY A 33 5.55 -8.91 4.67
N ASP A 34 4.80 -9.59 5.53
CA ASP A 34 3.58 -10.38 5.27
C ASP A 34 2.38 -9.62 4.65
N ASP A 35 2.54 -8.39 4.18
CA ASP A 35 1.52 -7.57 3.50
C ASP A 35 1.42 -7.80 1.99
N PHE A 36 2.25 -8.69 1.40
CA PHE A 36 2.24 -8.96 -0.04
C PHE A 36 1.20 -10.00 -0.50
N SER A 37 0.35 -10.48 0.41
CA SER A 37 -0.68 -11.49 0.12
C SER A 37 -1.85 -10.95 -0.70
N ASN A 38 -1.96 -9.62 -0.90
CA ASN A 38 -2.99 -8.99 -1.75
C ASN A 38 -2.50 -8.55 -3.15
N VAL A 39 -1.23 -8.74 -3.50
CA VAL A 39 -0.68 -8.29 -4.81
C VAL A 39 -0.80 -9.36 -5.91
N PHE A 40 -1.17 -10.60 -5.58
CA PHE A 40 -1.32 -11.70 -6.55
C PHE A 40 -2.73 -12.31 -6.61
N THR A 41 -3.76 -11.52 -6.33
CA THR A 41 -5.10 -11.86 -6.81
C THR A 41 -5.15 -11.43 -8.28
N SER A 42 -4.76 -12.35 -9.15
CA SER A 42 -5.05 -12.24 -10.58
C SER A 42 -6.57 -12.18 -10.74
N ASP A 43 -7.09 -10.95 -10.88
CA ASP A 43 -8.49 -10.67 -11.11
C ASP A 43 -8.93 -11.32 -12.42
N SER A 44 -9.94 -12.17 -12.32
CA SER A 44 -10.58 -12.82 -13.44
C SER A 44 -11.98 -12.24 -13.60
N GLY A 45 -12.09 -10.96 -13.98
CA GLY A 45 -13.33 -10.33 -14.42
C GLY A 45 -14.52 -10.51 -13.47
N SER A 46 -14.26 -10.49 -12.15
CA SER A 46 -15.30 -10.67 -11.15
C SER A 46 -16.11 -9.39 -11.01
N THR A 47 -17.43 -9.47 -11.21
CA THR A 47 -18.36 -8.34 -10.98
C THR A 47 -18.82 -8.26 -9.52
N ALA A 48 -18.23 -9.05 -8.62
CA ALA A 48 -18.62 -9.06 -7.21
C ALA A 48 -17.98 -7.89 -6.45
N VAL A 49 -18.80 -7.10 -5.76
CA VAL A 49 -18.33 -6.00 -4.91
C VAL A 49 -17.62 -6.55 -3.65
N PRO A 50 -16.35 -6.20 -3.41
CA PRO A 50 -15.63 -6.68 -2.24
C PRO A 50 -16.15 -5.99 -0.96
N PRO A 51 -16.46 -6.76 0.11
CA PRO A 51 -16.79 -6.16 1.40
C PRO A 51 -15.54 -5.53 2.04
N PRO A 52 -15.71 -4.59 3.00
CA PRO A 52 -14.62 -4.12 3.85
C PRO A 52 -13.92 -5.29 4.54
N THR A 53 -12.62 -5.16 4.80
CA THR A 53 -11.85 -6.15 5.55
C THR A 53 -12.35 -6.26 6.99
N SER A 54 -12.07 -7.38 7.65
CA SER A 54 -12.43 -7.54 9.08
C SER A 54 -11.80 -6.46 9.94
N THR A 55 -10.56 -6.06 9.65
CA THR A 55 -9.86 -5.00 10.37
C THR A 55 -10.55 -3.65 10.19
N GLN A 56 -10.90 -3.27 8.96
CA GLN A 56 -11.64 -2.02 8.69
C GLN A 56 -12.95 -1.96 9.48
N ARG A 57 -13.70 -3.06 9.54
CA ARG A 57 -14.96 -3.13 10.31
C ARG A 57 -14.70 -3.05 11.82
N GLN A 58 -13.73 -3.81 12.33
CA GLN A 58 -13.35 -3.83 13.74
C GLN A 58 -12.83 -2.48 14.25
N ASP A 59 -12.15 -1.71 13.40
CA ASP A 59 -11.67 -0.37 13.74
C ASP A 59 -12.78 0.69 13.66
N THR A 60 -13.76 0.50 12.78
CA THR A 60 -14.87 1.45 12.58
C THR A 60 -15.90 1.39 13.71
N VAL A 61 -16.30 0.18 14.14
CA VAL A 61 -17.29 -0.02 15.21
C VAL A 61 -17.00 0.81 16.48
N PRO A 62 -15.81 0.77 17.11
CA PRO A 62 -15.55 1.51 18.34
C PRO A 62 -15.59 3.03 18.15
N ILE A 63 -15.23 3.53 16.96
CA ILE A 63 -15.36 4.96 16.63
C ILE A 63 -16.83 5.36 16.65
N LEU A 64 -17.69 4.59 15.98
CA LEU A 64 -19.13 4.84 15.95
C LEU A 64 -19.79 4.66 17.31
N ALA A 65 -19.38 3.65 18.09
CA ALA A 65 -19.87 3.39 19.44
C ALA A 65 -19.60 4.58 20.39
N ARG A 66 -18.38 5.12 20.34
CA ARG A 66 -18.03 6.31 21.12
C ARG A 66 -18.86 7.51 20.69
N ALA A 67 -18.93 7.78 19.39
CA ALA A 67 -19.70 8.90 18.86
C ALA A 67 -21.19 8.82 19.25
N ALA A 68 -21.79 7.64 19.12
CA ALA A 68 -23.19 7.42 19.49
C ALA A 68 -23.45 7.64 20.98
N THR A 69 -22.50 7.25 21.84
CA THR A 69 -22.61 7.47 23.30
C THR A 69 -22.54 8.95 23.65
N GLU A 70 -21.67 9.72 23.01
CA GLU A 70 -21.46 11.13 23.30
C GLU A 70 -22.55 12.03 22.66
N GLN A 71 -23.02 11.69 21.47
CA GLN A 71 -23.95 12.52 20.68
C GLN A 71 -25.41 12.08 20.76
N GLY A 72 -25.69 10.89 21.29
CA GLY A 72 -27.05 10.37 21.42
C GLY A 72 -27.72 10.01 20.10
N LEU A 73 -26.93 9.72 19.05
CA LEU A 73 -27.38 9.35 17.71
C LEU A 73 -26.66 8.08 17.25
N CYS A 74 -27.39 7.07 16.77
CA CYS A 74 -26.74 5.88 16.23
C CYS A 74 -26.12 6.16 14.86
N TYR A 75 -25.00 5.51 14.57
CA TYR A 75 -24.28 5.65 13.31
C TYR A 75 -24.02 4.28 12.69
N GLY A 76 -24.12 4.17 11.38
CA GLY A 76 -23.79 2.92 10.69
C GLY A 76 -23.43 3.07 9.24
N TRP A 77 -23.20 1.92 8.61
CA TRP A 77 -22.90 1.79 7.20
C TRP A 77 -23.65 0.61 6.58
N LYS A 78 -23.82 0.67 5.27
CA LYS A 78 -24.39 -0.38 4.43
C LYS A 78 -23.76 -0.27 3.05
N LEU A 79 -23.15 -1.35 2.60
CA LEU A 79 -22.68 -1.50 1.22
C LEU A 79 -23.62 -2.47 0.52
N VAL A 80 -24.12 -2.10 -0.64
CA VAL A 80 -24.99 -2.93 -1.47
C VAL A 80 -24.39 -3.07 -2.88
N ASP A 81 -24.80 -4.15 -3.53
CA ASP A 81 -24.58 -4.48 -4.94
C ASP A 81 -25.99 -4.57 -5.55
N GLY A 82 -26.44 -3.45 -6.12
CA GLY A 82 -27.82 -3.20 -6.51
C GLY A 82 -28.81 -3.41 -5.36
N SER A 83 -29.50 -4.54 -5.36
CA SER A 83 -30.51 -4.87 -4.33
C SER A 83 -29.98 -5.74 -3.18
N GLN A 84 -28.77 -6.27 -3.32
CA GLN A 84 -28.18 -7.21 -2.37
C GLN A 84 -27.28 -6.49 -1.38
N ALA A 85 -27.50 -6.69 -0.08
CA ALA A 85 -26.57 -6.21 0.93
C ALA A 85 -25.27 -7.02 0.91
N VAL A 86 -24.15 -6.34 0.69
CA VAL A 86 -22.79 -6.90 0.74
C VAL A 86 -22.28 -6.87 2.18
N THR A 87 -22.44 -5.73 2.86
CA THR A 87 -22.10 -5.58 4.28
C THR A 87 -23.00 -4.57 4.97
N VAL A 88 -23.15 -4.72 6.28
CA VAL A 88 -23.86 -3.81 7.16
C VAL A 88 -23.08 -3.76 8.48
N GLY A 89 -23.06 -2.59 9.11
CA GLY A 89 -22.61 -2.48 10.50
C GLY A 89 -22.96 -1.15 11.11
N SER A 90 -22.71 -1.03 12.41
CA SER A 90 -23.09 0.15 13.18
C SER A 90 -22.27 0.31 14.46
N ASN A 91 -22.59 1.37 15.21
CA ASN A 91 -22.16 1.57 16.58
C ASN A 91 -22.54 0.41 17.53
N LEU A 92 -23.46 -0.47 17.15
CA LEU A 92 -23.84 -1.65 17.93
C LEU A 92 -22.99 -2.89 17.60
N GLY A 93 -22.27 -2.88 16.47
CA GLY A 93 -21.42 -3.98 16.04
C GLY A 93 -21.36 -4.18 14.53
N ASP A 94 -20.43 -5.03 14.11
CA ASP A 94 -20.35 -5.55 12.74
C ASP A 94 -21.55 -6.47 12.47
N GLY A 95 -22.16 -6.34 11.29
CA GLY A 95 -23.37 -7.10 10.91
C GLY A 95 -24.68 -6.62 11.52
N ILE A 96 -24.68 -5.50 12.27
CA ILE A 96 -25.88 -4.95 12.91
C ILE A 96 -26.26 -3.62 12.24
N ALA A 97 -27.44 -3.56 11.62
CA ALA A 97 -27.97 -2.32 11.04
C ALA A 97 -28.54 -1.39 12.13
N VAL A 98 -28.49 -0.08 11.85
CA VAL A 98 -29.22 0.94 12.63
C VAL A 98 -30.67 1.10 12.17
N GLU A 99 -30.91 0.93 10.87
CA GLU A 99 -32.25 0.94 10.27
C GLU A 99 -33.12 -0.16 10.90
N ASP A 100 -34.36 0.19 11.27
CA ASP A 100 -35.35 -0.67 11.94
C ASP A 100 -34.91 -1.30 13.27
N ASN A 101 -33.77 -0.88 13.82
CA ASN A 101 -33.28 -1.42 15.09
C ASN A 101 -33.93 -0.66 16.27
N PRO A 102 -34.67 -1.34 17.16
CA PRO A 102 -35.32 -0.68 18.29
C PRO A 102 -34.34 -0.04 19.28
N GLY A 103 -33.07 -0.48 19.30
CA GLY A 103 -32.00 0.14 20.09
C GLY A 103 -31.49 1.46 19.51
N CYS A 104 -31.87 1.80 18.28
CA CYS A 104 -31.45 3.00 17.56
C CYS A 104 -32.67 3.75 17.01
N PRO A 105 -33.50 4.39 17.87
CA PRO A 105 -34.68 5.13 17.40
C PRO A 105 -34.32 6.39 16.60
N ARG A 106 -33.12 6.95 16.82
CA ARG A 106 -32.55 8.07 16.05
C ARG A 106 -31.22 7.63 15.47
N TRP A 107 -31.05 7.74 14.16
CA TRP A 107 -29.87 7.18 13.49
C TRP A 107 -29.49 7.90 12.20
N LEU A 108 -28.22 7.74 11.83
CA LEU A 108 -27.65 8.07 10.53
C LEU A 108 -26.89 6.86 9.98
N GLN A 109 -27.06 6.58 8.70
CA GLN A 109 -26.39 5.46 8.03
C GLN A 109 -25.90 5.90 6.66
N LEU A 110 -24.63 5.63 6.37
CA LEU A 110 -24.15 5.68 4.99
C LEU A 110 -24.65 4.45 4.24
N VAL A 111 -25.29 4.67 3.10
CA VAL A 111 -25.66 3.62 2.15
C VAL A 111 -24.89 3.86 0.87
N ALA A 112 -23.96 2.96 0.54
CA ALA A 112 -23.22 2.96 -0.72
C ALA A 112 -23.72 1.78 -1.58
N ASP A 113 -23.97 2.07 -2.85
CA ASP A 113 -24.37 1.12 -3.88
C ASP A 113 -23.30 1.14 -4.98
N VAL A 114 -22.72 -0.02 -5.25
CA VAL A 114 -21.63 -0.16 -6.23
C VAL A 114 -22.02 -1.26 -7.20
N ASP A 115 -21.96 -0.93 -8.48
CA ASP A 115 -22.31 -1.83 -9.57
C ASP A 115 -21.07 -2.01 -10.45
N TYR A 116 -20.49 -3.21 -10.42
CA TYR A 116 -19.45 -3.60 -11.36
C TYR A 116 -20.04 -4.28 -12.59
N THR A 117 -19.66 -3.77 -13.75
CA THR A 117 -20.07 -4.28 -15.05
C THR A 117 -19.11 -5.37 -15.52
N SER A 118 -19.60 -6.25 -16.40
CA SER A 118 -18.73 -7.32 -16.92
C SER A 118 -17.67 -6.72 -17.85
N ALA A 119 -16.46 -7.31 -17.87
CA ALA A 119 -15.38 -6.87 -18.75
C ALA A 119 -15.69 -6.95 -20.26
N SER A 120 -16.78 -7.63 -20.64
CA SER A 120 -17.30 -7.67 -22.02
C SER A 120 -18.33 -6.59 -22.34
N SER A 121 -18.71 -5.79 -21.34
CA SER A 121 -19.65 -4.68 -21.47
C SER A 121 -18.90 -3.41 -21.85
N GLU A 122 -19.57 -2.54 -22.61
CA GLU A 122 -19.11 -1.16 -22.89
C GLU A 122 -19.63 -0.16 -21.84
N LEU A 123 -20.41 -0.65 -20.86
CA LEU A 123 -20.85 0.17 -19.73
C LEU A 123 -19.69 0.36 -18.76
N GLU A 124 -19.65 1.52 -18.11
CA GLU A 124 -18.69 1.83 -17.06
C GLU A 124 -19.21 1.31 -15.72
N ASP A 125 -18.28 0.93 -14.85
CA ASP A 125 -18.58 0.65 -13.44
C ASP A 125 -19.07 1.94 -12.78
N SER A 126 -19.98 1.80 -11.82
CA SER A 126 -20.59 2.96 -11.18
C SER A 126 -20.75 2.76 -9.69
N ALA A 127 -20.72 3.86 -8.96
CA ALA A 127 -21.03 3.89 -7.54
C ALA A 127 -21.94 5.08 -7.26
N SER A 128 -22.86 4.91 -6.32
CA SER A 128 -23.61 5.99 -5.72
C SER A 128 -23.64 5.81 -4.22
N PHE A 129 -23.71 6.91 -3.49
CA PHE A 129 -23.83 6.86 -2.05
C PHE A 129 -24.76 7.95 -1.55
N ARG A 130 -25.37 7.67 -0.39
CA ARG A 130 -26.24 8.61 0.31
C ARG A 130 -26.19 8.39 1.81
N VAL A 131 -26.46 9.42 2.56
CA VAL A 131 -26.65 9.37 4.00
C VAL A 131 -28.14 9.26 4.28
N ALA A 132 -28.57 8.08 4.68
CA ALA A 132 -29.90 7.82 5.19
C ALA A 132 -29.98 8.19 6.68
N GLY A 133 -31.17 8.52 7.15
CA GLY A 133 -31.40 8.85 8.55
C GLY A 133 -32.82 8.51 9.00
N SER A 134 -33.02 8.52 10.32
CA SER A 134 -34.34 8.32 10.92
C SER A 134 -35.34 9.43 10.50
N PRO A 135 -36.66 9.15 10.52
CA PRO A 135 -37.67 10.08 10.01
C PRO A 135 -37.75 11.44 10.71
N ASP A 136 -37.17 11.59 11.89
CA ASP A 136 -37.09 12.85 12.64
C ASP A 136 -35.99 13.80 12.13
N LEU A 137 -35.09 13.32 11.26
CA LEU A 137 -34.02 14.13 10.68
C LEU A 137 -34.48 14.82 9.40
N ASP A 138 -34.07 16.09 9.23
CA ASP A 138 -34.41 16.88 8.06
C ASP A 138 -33.68 16.38 6.81
N ARG A 139 -34.45 15.92 5.81
CA ARG A 139 -33.92 15.39 4.54
C ARG A 139 -33.04 16.39 3.79
N ALA A 140 -33.35 17.69 3.88
CA ALA A 140 -32.54 18.70 3.20
C ALA A 140 -31.12 18.77 3.80
N ARG A 141 -30.99 18.56 5.11
CA ARG A 141 -29.69 18.49 5.78
C ARG A 141 -28.94 17.19 5.43
N LEU A 142 -29.65 16.06 5.37
CA LEU A 142 -29.05 14.77 5.00
C LEU A 142 -28.39 14.84 3.62
N GLY A 143 -29.07 15.42 2.62
CA GLY A 143 -28.49 15.60 1.28
C GLY A 143 -27.27 16.54 1.23
N GLY A 144 -27.15 17.45 2.21
CA GLY A 144 -25.94 18.25 2.38
C GLY A 144 -24.73 17.41 2.81
N LEU A 145 -24.95 16.41 3.69
CA LEU A 145 -23.90 15.51 4.16
C LEU A 145 -23.29 14.70 3.02
N ASP A 146 -24.11 14.28 2.05
CA ASP A 146 -23.68 13.55 0.85
C ASP A 146 -22.63 14.36 0.08
N THR A 147 -22.90 15.66 -0.10
CA THR A 147 -21.98 16.58 -0.80
C THR A 147 -20.71 16.82 0.02
N ASP A 148 -20.84 16.89 1.34
CA ASP A 148 -19.72 17.12 2.25
C ASP A 148 -18.76 15.92 2.36
N LEU A 149 -19.17 14.70 2.00
CA LEU A 149 -18.25 13.55 1.96
C LEU A 149 -17.10 13.75 0.97
N ALA A 150 -17.36 14.43 -0.15
CA ALA A 150 -16.35 14.72 -1.17
C ALA A 150 -15.17 15.54 -0.63
N ARG A 151 -15.41 16.41 0.38
CA ARG A 151 -14.33 17.21 1.00
C ARG A 151 -13.31 16.36 1.79
N PHE A 152 -13.68 15.12 2.09
CA PHE A 152 -12.81 14.11 2.71
C PHE A 152 -12.18 13.16 1.68
N GLY A 153 -12.33 13.44 0.38
CA GLY A 153 -11.85 12.60 -0.71
C GLY A 153 -12.69 11.33 -0.90
N LEU A 154 -13.93 11.32 -0.42
CA LEU A 154 -14.87 10.21 -0.60
C LEU A 154 -15.78 10.54 -1.77
N THR A 155 -15.31 10.22 -2.98
CA THR A 155 -16.01 10.44 -4.26
C THR A 155 -16.45 9.11 -4.87
N GLU A 156 -17.33 9.14 -5.88
CA GLU A 156 -17.84 7.93 -6.54
C GLU A 156 -16.71 7.04 -7.07
N GLU A 157 -15.66 7.63 -7.63
CA GLU A 157 -14.49 6.89 -8.15
C GLU A 157 -13.80 6.09 -7.04
N VAL A 158 -13.69 6.67 -5.85
CA VAL A 158 -13.08 5.99 -4.69
C VAL A 158 -13.94 4.82 -4.21
N PHE A 159 -15.26 4.94 -4.29
CA PHE A 159 -16.16 3.82 -4.00
C PHE A 159 -16.12 2.71 -5.05
N VAL A 160 -15.86 3.05 -6.32
CA VAL A 160 -15.59 2.04 -7.37
C VAL A 160 -14.26 1.34 -7.11
N ASP A 161 -13.20 2.08 -6.79
CA ASP A 161 -11.84 1.54 -6.64
C ASP A 161 -11.65 0.69 -5.37
N ASP A 162 -12.20 1.13 -4.23
CA ASP A 162 -12.09 0.41 -2.94
C ASP A 162 -13.38 0.59 -2.11
N PRO A 163 -14.48 -0.10 -2.47
CA PRO A 163 -15.79 0.09 -1.84
C PRO A 163 -15.78 -0.22 -0.35
N GLY A 164 -15.02 -1.24 0.06
CA GLY A 164 -14.89 -1.66 1.45
C GLY A 164 -14.20 -0.59 2.31
N TRP A 165 -13.05 -0.08 1.87
CA TRP A 165 -12.39 1.01 2.57
C TRP A 165 -13.23 2.28 2.55
N ALA A 166 -13.79 2.66 1.39
CA ALA A 166 -14.54 3.89 1.22
C ALA A 166 -15.77 3.94 2.15
N VAL A 167 -16.55 2.85 2.22
CA VAL A 167 -17.77 2.81 3.05
C VAL A 167 -17.46 2.91 4.55
N THR A 168 -16.38 2.25 5.02
CA THR A 168 -15.98 2.31 6.44
C THR A 168 -15.35 3.65 6.79
N ARG A 169 -14.55 4.23 5.88
CA ARG A 169 -13.98 5.57 6.04
C ARG A 169 -15.07 6.63 6.09
N ALA A 170 -16.02 6.60 5.17
CA ALA A 170 -17.15 7.52 5.14
C ALA A 170 -18.02 7.39 6.40
N ALA A 171 -18.31 6.17 6.86
CA ALA A 171 -19.02 5.95 8.12
C ALA A 171 -18.30 6.59 9.32
N SER A 172 -16.97 6.46 9.41
CA SER A 172 -16.17 7.05 10.49
C SER A 172 -16.20 8.59 10.52
N VAL A 173 -16.54 9.22 9.40
CA VAL A 173 -16.62 10.68 9.24
C VAL A 173 -18.03 11.22 9.57
N LEU A 174 -19.07 10.39 9.48
CA LEU A 174 -20.46 10.81 9.74
C LEU A 174 -20.69 11.54 11.07
N PRO A 175 -20.11 11.13 12.21
CA PRO A 175 -20.31 11.85 13.48
C PRO A 175 -19.87 13.31 13.46
N LEU A 176 -18.79 13.61 12.73
CA LEU A 176 -18.29 14.97 12.54
C LEU A 176 -19.24 15.77 11.64
N LEU A 177 -19.64 15.18 10.52
CA LEU A 177 -20.59 15.78 9.58
C LEU A 177 -21.94 16.09 10.23
N ALA A 178 -22.43 15.17 11.07
CA ALA A 178 -23.66 15.35 11.83
C ALA A 178 -23.57 16.55 12.79
N ALA A 179 -22.42 16.75 13.44
CA ALA A 179 -22.20 17.90 14.31
C ALA A 179 -22.13 19.21 13.52
N GLU A 180 -21.44 19.23 12.38
CA GLU A 180 -21.34 20.44 11.54
C GLU A 180 -22.67 20.85 10.91
N ALA A 181 -23.51 19.88 10.54
CA ALA A 181 -24.88 20.14 10.08
C ALA A 181 -25.85 20.51 11.22
N GLY A 182 -25.36 20.60 12.46
CA GLY A 182 -26.16 20.92 13.65
C GLY A 182 -27.26 19.90 13.91
N LEU A 183 -27.04 18.62 13.56
CA LEU A 183 -27.94 17.51 13.90
C LEU A 183 -27.71 17.02 15.33
N VAL A 184 -26.48 17.14 15.81
CA VAL A 184 -26.01 16.75 17.13
C VAL A 184 -25.02 17.78 17.66
N GLU A 185 -24.77 17.74 18.97
CA GLU A 185 -23.68 18.53 19.56
C GLU A 185 -22.31 17.97 19.13
N PRO A 186 -21.29 18.84 18.96
CA PRO A 186 -19.93 18.40 18.70
C PRO A 186 -19.40 17.50 19.83
N LEU A 187 -18.61 16.50 19.44
CA LEU A 187 -17.92 15.63 20.39
C LEU A 187 -17.05 16.47 21.34
N ALA A 188 -17.03 16.09 22.62
CA ALA A 188 -16.28 16.83 23.62
C ALA A 188 -14.78 16.78 23.25
N THR A 189 -14.21 17.96 22.99
CA THR A 189 -12.76 18.06 22.82
C THR A 189 -12.14 17.76 24.17
N ALA A 190 -11.22 16.79 24.22
CA ALA A 190 -10.47 16.53 25.44
C ALA A 190 -9.85 17.85 25.91
N PRO A 191 -9.99 18.21 27.20
CA PRO A 191 -9.40 19.45 27.68
C PRO A 191 -7.91 19.41 27.37
N ALA A 192 -7.41 20.47 26.71
CA ALA A 192 -6.00 20.58 26.39
C ALA A 192 -5.22 20.32 27.68
N ALA A 193 -4.36 19.30 27.66
CA ALA A 193 -3.47 19.05 28.78
C ALA A 193 -2.70 20.35 29.06
N PRO A 194 -2.52 20.75 30.34
CA PRO A 194 -1.72 21.92 30.65
C PRO A 194 -0.38 21.78 29.94
N ALA A 195 0.01 22.81 29.18
CA ALA A 195 1.19 22.79 28.34
C ALA A 195 2.40 22.34 29.16
N ALA A 196 2.78 21.07 29.03
CA ALA A 196 4.06 20.61 29.54
C ALA A 196 5.11 21.44 28.80
N GLN A 197 6.12 21.92 29.54
CA GLN A 197 7.27 22.57 28.92
C GLN A 197 7.81 21.61 27.87
N VAL A 198 7.60 21.93 26.60
CA VAL A 198 8.08 21.12 25.48
C VAL A 198 9.59 21.27 25.52
N THR A 199 10.29 20.27 26.06
CA THR A 199 11.74 20.17 25.91
C THR A 199 12.00 20.25 24.40
N ALA A 200 12.82 21.22 23.99
CA ALA A 200 13.16 21.37 22.57
C ALA A 200 13.51 20.00 22.00
N LEU A 201 12.86 19.63 20.89
CA LEU A 201 13.16 18.35 20.25
C LEU A 201 14.67 18.31 20.00
N PRO A 202 15.34 17.18 20.28
CA PRO A 202 16.73 17.02 19.88
C PRO A 202 16.84 17.30 18.38
N ASP A 203 17.93 17.95 17.97
CA ASP A 203 18.16 18.30 16.57
C ASP A 203 17.81 17.11 15.68
N ALA A 204 17.01 17.35 14.64
CA ALA A 204 16.58 16.33 13.71
C ALA A 204 17.83 15.64 13.15
N GLY A 205 18.06 14.40 13.58
CA GLY A 205 19.17 13.58 13.10
C GLY A 205 19.08 13.49 11.58
N SER A 206 20.20 13.72 10.90
CA SER A 206 20.24 13.75 9.44
C SER A 206 19.92 12.35 8.88
N ASP A 207 18.72 12.12 8.36
CA ASP A 207 18.31 10.85 7.73
C ASP A 207 18.84 10.72 6.28
N LEU A 208 20.12 11.08 6.10
CA LEU A 208 20.80 11.08 4.80
C LEU A 208 20.89 9.68 4.20
N TRP A 209 20.86 8.65 5.04
CA TRP A 209 20.94 7.26 4.60
C TRP A 209 19.65 6.83 3.93
N ARG A 210 18.48 7.26 4.44
CA ARG A 210 17.18 6.94 3.85
C ARG A 210 16.86 7.83 2.66
N ASP A 211 17.02 9.15 2.80
CA ASP A 211 16.72 10.12 1.73
C ASP A 211 17.65 10.00 0.52
N ARG A 212 18.92 9.64 0.73
CA ARG A 212 19.92 9.56 -0.35
C ARG A 212 20.44 8.16 -0.60
N SER A 213 19.73 7.14 -0.10
CA SER A 213 20.03 5.72 -0.34
C SER A 213 20.31 5.43 -1.82
N GLY A 214 19.40 5.86 -2.71
CA GLY A 214 19.54 5.67 -4.16
C GLY A 214 20.82 6.28 -4.74
N TYR A 215 21.19 7.49 -4.31
CA TYR A 215 22.43 8.16 -4.75
C TYR A 215 23.68 7.43 -4.23
N LEU A 216 23.67 6.98 -2.97
CA LEU A 216 24.78 6.22 -2.37
C LEU A 216 24.98 4.88 -3.08
N PHE A 217 23.90 4.17 -3.42
CA PHE A 217 23.98 2.94 -4.21
C PHE A 217 24.52 3.19 -5.62
N ALA A 218 24.09 4.26 -6.29
CA ALA A 218 24.58 4.61 -7.61
C ALA A 218 26.10 4.90 -7.60
N VAL A 219 26.58 5.69 -6.62
CA VAL A 219 28.01 5.98 -6.45
C VAL A 219 28.79 4.71 -6.10
N GLY A 220 28.26 3.87 -5.21
CA GLY A 220 28.87 2.59 -4.86
C GLY A 220 29.01 1.65 -6.06
N ALA A 221 27.97 1.54 -6.89
CA ALA A 221 28.00 0.75 -8.12
C ALA A 221 29.03 1.27 -9.13
N LEU A 222 29.12 2.59 -9.29
CA LEU A 222 30.09 3.23 -10.19
C LEU A 222 31.53 2.96 -9.76
N LEU A 223 31.83 3.10 -8.46
CA LEU A 223 33.16 2.83 -7.90
C LEU A 223 33.55 1.36 -8.09
N LEU A 224 32.61 0.44 -7.89
CA LEU A 224 32.84 -0.99 -8.08
C LEU A 224 33.12 -1.32 -9.55
N ALA A 225 32.39 -0.72 -10.49
CA ALA A 225 32.65 -0.85 -11.92
C ALA A 225 34.06 -0.34 -12.29
N ALA A 226 34.47 0.80 -11.74
CA ALA A 226 35.81 1.36 -11.97
C ALA A 226 36.92 0.41 -11.47
N VAL A 227 36.78 -0.15 -10.28
CA VAL A 227 37.73 -1.12 -9.72
C VAL A 227 37.83 -2.37 -10.61
N LEU A 228 36.69 -2.90 -11.07
CA LEU A 228 36.68 -4.06 -11.98
C LEU A 228 37.42 -3.78 -13.28
N LEU A 229 37.21 -2.60 -13.89
CA LEU A 229 37.90 -2.21 -15.12
C LEU A 229 39.42 -2.11 -14.91
N ILE A 230 39.87 -1.58 -13.78
CA ILE A 230 41.30 -1.52 -13.43
C ILE A 230 41.88 -2.93 -13.31
N ILE A 231 41.20 -3.83 -12.59
CA ILE A 231 41.65 -5.22 -12.42
C ILE A 231 41.73 -5.92 -13.78
N VAL A 232 40.71 -5.79 -14.63
CA VAL A 232 40.70 -6.36 -15.98
C VAL A 232 41.85 -5.81 -16.81
N GLY A 233 42.09 -4.49 -16.77
CA GLY A 233 43.21 -3.86 -17.48
C GLY A 233 44.58 -4.39 -17.03
N LEU A 234 44.78 -4.56 -15.72
CA LEU A 234 46.01 -5.15 -15.18
C LEU A 234 46.20 -6.62 -15.60
N VAL A 235 45.12 -7.40 -15.59
CA VAL A 235 45.15 -8.81 -16.04
C VAL A 235 45.45 -8.90 -17.54
N GLN A 236 44.79 -8.11 -18.38
CA GLN A 236 45.04 -8.08 -19.82
C GLN A 236 46.49 -7.65 -20.13
N ARG A 237 46.99 -6.62 -19.44
CA ARG A 237 48.39 -6.17 -19.57
C ARG A 237 49.38 -7.26 -19.16
N SER A 238 49.10 -8.00 -18.09
CA SER A 238 49.95 -9.11 -17.65
C SER A 238 50.00 -10.23 -18.69
N ARG A 239 48.88 -10.52 -19.36
CA ARG A 239 48.78 -11.54 -20.42
C ARG A 239 49.54 -11.10 -21.68
N GLN A 240 49.41 -9.84 -22.09
CA GLN A 240 50.16 -9.29 -23.23
C GLN A 240 51.67 -9.34 -23.00
N ARG A 241 52.14 -9.03 -21.78
CA ARG A 241 53.57 -9.14 -21.43
C ARG A 241 54.09 -10.57 -21.45
N ARG A 242 53.26 -11.56 -21.11
CA ARG A 242 53.62 -12.99 -21.17
C ARG A 242 53.57 -13.55 -22.59
N ALA A 243 52.82 -12.93 -23.49
CA ALA A 243 52.70 -13.33 -24.89
C ALA A 243 53.69 -12.63 -25.84
N ALA A 244 54.49 -11.67 -25.34
CA ALA A 244 55.54 -11.05 -26.14
C ALA A 244 56.67 -12.07 -26.38
N PRO A 245 56.97 -12.46 -27.64
CA PRO A 245 58.08 -13.36 -27.93
C PRO A 245 59.39 -12.66 -27.58
N ALA A 246 60.29 -13.41 -26.91
CA ALA A 246 61.62 -12.93 -26.57
C ALA A 246 62.34 -12.43 -27.83
N PRO A 247 63.05 -11.27 -27.79
CA PRO A 247 63.82 -10.82 -28.92
C PRO A 247 64.87 -11.88 -29.26
N THR A 248 64.74 -12.49 -30.43
CA THR A 248 65.73 -13.38 -31.02
C THR A 248 66.91 -12.52 -31.47
N GLY A 249 67.73 -12.12 -30.49
CA GLY A 249 68.97 -11.39 -30.66
C GLY A 249 70.06 -12.28 -31.24
N ARG A 250 70.01 -12.45 -32.56
CA ARG A 250 71.12 -12.33 -33.53
C ARG A 250 72.54 -12.68 -33.05
N GLN A 251 73.04 -13.79 -33.62
CA GLN A 251 74.42 -14.09 -33.99
C GLN A 251 75.43 -12.92 -34.00
N ARG A 252 76.58 -13.14 -33.37
CA ARG A 252 77.94 -12.78 -33.84
C ARG A 252 78.90 -13.80 -33.19
N ALA A 253 79.40 -14.81 -33.90
CA ALA A 253 80.52 -14.77 -34.84
C ALA A 253 81.82 -14.25 -34.20
N ARG A 254 82.55 -15.13 -33.52
CA ARG A 254 83.95 -15.50 -33.83
C ARG A 254 84.42 -16.64 -32.94
#